data_AF-A0AAW9EES0-F1
#
_entry.id   AF-A0AAW9EES0-F1
#
_cell.length_a   1.000
_cell.length_b   1.000
_cell.length_c   1.000
_cell.angle_alpha   90.00
_cell.angle_beta   90.00
_cell.angle_gamma   90.00
#
_symmetry.space_group_name_H-M   'P 1'
#
loop_
_entity.id
_entity.type
_entity.pdbx_description
1 polymer ?
#
loop_
_entity_poly.entity_id
_entity_poly.type
_entity_poly.pdbx_seq_one_letter_code
_entity_poly.pdbx_strand_id
1 'polypeptide(L)' 'MKLRRIAEAKLPTPFGEFLMVGFEEIATGKDHVALVFGDISGTKPVLSRIHSECLTGDALFS' A
#
# COMPACT_ATOMS: atom_id res chain seq x y z
N MET A 1 10.56 12.93 -8.58
CA MET A 1 9.70 11.81 -8.16
C MET A 1 10.57 10.55 -8.13
N LYS A 2 10.62 9.77 -7.04
CA LYS A 2 11.47 8.55 -6.95
C LYS A 2 10.71 7.24 -7.20
N LEU A 3 9.38 7.29 -7.12
CA LEU A 3 8.48 6.15 -7.27
C LEU A 3 7.59 6.35 -8.50
N ARG A 4 7.23 5.25 -9.16
CA ARG A 4 6.24 5.19 -10.25
C ARG A 4 5.11 4.25 -9.83
N ARG A 5 3.86 4.69 -9.99
CA ARG A 5 2.69 3.81 -9.85
C ARG A 5 2.65 2.88 -11.08
N ILE A 6 2.60 1.56 -10.85
CA ILE A 6 2.74 0.57 -11.94
C ILE A 6 1.50 -0.30 -12.13
N ALA A 7 0.74 -0.58 -11.07
CA ALA A 7 -0.43 -1.45 -11.13
C ALA A 7 -1.39 -1.17 -9.97
N GLU A 8 -2.63 -1.66 -10.12
CA GLU A 8 -3.63 -1.66 -9.06
C GLU A 8 -4.53 -2.90 -9.17
N ALA A 9 -5.03 -3.36 -8.02
CA ALA A 9 -5.92 -4.52 -7.94
C ALA A 9 -6.84 -4.44 -6.71
N LYS A 10 -7.92 -5.22 -6.72
CA LYS A 10 -8.78 -5.43 -5.56
C LYS A 10 -8.12 -6.42 -4.60
N LEU A 11 -8.00 -6.05 -3.32
CA LEU A 11 -7.54 -6.91 -2.24
C LEU A 11 -8.70 -7.17 -1.27
N PRO A 12 -9.38 -8.32 -1.36
CA PRO A 12 -10.38 -8.70 -0.38
C PRO A 12 -9.71 -9.09 0.94
N THR A 13 -10.16 -8.50 2.04
CA THR A 13 -9.69 -8.79 3.40
C THR A 13 -10.88 -9.03 4.34
N PRO A 14 -10.67 -9.58 5.55
CA PRO A 14 -11.73 -9.65 6.55
C PRO A 14 -12.34 -8.30 6.95
N PHE A 15 -11.65 -7.19 6.70
CA PHE A 15 -12.11 -5.83 7.00
C PHE A 15 -12.81 -5.15 5.83
N GLY A 16 -12.97 -5.85 4.70
CA GLY A 16 -13.54 -5.33 3.46
C GLY A 16 -12.55 -5.33 2.30
N GLU A 17 -12.94 -4.70 1.19
CA GLU A 17 -12.14 -4.63 -0.03
C GLU A 17 -11.26 -3.37 -0.02
N PHE A 18 -9.95 -3.56 -0.15
CA PHE A 18 -9.00 -2.48 -0.37
C PHE A 18 -8.64 -2.38 -1.85
N LEU A 19 -8.35 -1.17 -2.32
CA LEU A 19 -7.57 -0.98 -3.53
C LEU A 19 -6.08 -1.09 -3.17
N MET A 20 -5.45 -2.17 -3.64
CA MET A 20 -4.00 -2.32 -3.57
C MET A 20 -3.36 -1.58 -4.74
N VAL A 21 -2.39 -0.72 -4.45
CA VAL A 21 -1.65 0.04 -5.47
C VAL A 21 -0.16 -0.29 -5.36
N GLY A 22 0.41 -0.81 -6.46
CA GLY A 22 1.82 -1.11 -6.58
C GLY A 22 2.63 0.09 -7.07
N PHE A 23 3.77 0.33 -6.43
CA PHE A 23 4.76 1.34 -6.78
C PHE A 23 6.13 0.70 -6.97
N GLU A 24 6.91 1.24 -7.90
CA GLU A 24 8.27 0.79 -8.19
C GLU A 24 9.24 1.98 -8.05
N GLU A 25 10.36 1.79 -7.35
CA GLU A 25 11.46 2.74 -7.29
C GLU A 25 12.20 2.84 -8.62
N ILE A 26 12.28 4.04 -9.19
CA ILE A 26 12.91 4.28 -10.50
C ILE A 26 14.40 3.89 -10.51
N ALA A 27 15.09 4.08 -9.38
CA ALA A 27 16.54 3.88 -9.30
C ALA A 27 16.94 2.42 -9.01
N THR A 28 16.08 1.66 -8.33
CA THR A 28 16.44 0.34 -7.77
C THR A 28 15.55 -0.79 -8.29
N GLY A 29 14.38 -0.47 -8.84
CA GLY A 29 13.35 -1.44 -9.18
C GLY A 29 12.65 -2.06 -7.97
N LYS A 30 12.89 -1.56 -6.75
CA LYS A 30 12.23 -2.09 -5.55
C LYS A 30 10.74 -1.74 -5.53
N ASP A 31 9.94 -2.74 -5.17
CA ASP A 31 8.50 -2.61 -5.05
C ASP A 31 8.07 -2.05 -3.69
N HIS A 32 6.98 -1.30 -3.71
CA HIS A 32 6.27 -0.79 -2.55
C HIS A 32 4.77 -0.90 -2.80
N VAL A 33 3.97 -0.97 -1.74
CA VAL A 33 2.51 -1.09 -1.86
C VAL A 33 1.77 -0.10 -0.97
N ALA A 34 0.65 0.43 -1.46
CA ALA A 34 -0.32 1.14 -0.64
C ALA A 34 -1.66 0.39 -0.63
N LEU A 35 -2.32 0.37 0.54
CA LEU A 35 -3.66 -0.17 0.70
C LEU A 35 -4.61 1.01 0.94
N VAL A 36 -5.53 1.24 0.01
CA VAL A 36 -6.52 2.33 0.08
C VAL A 36 -7.89 1.75 0.39
N PHE A 37 -8.57 2.30 1.39
CA PHE A 37 -9.90 1.86 1.81
C PHE A 37 -10.94 2.95 1.62
N GLY A 38 -12.02 2.65 0.90
CA GLY A 38 -13.07 3.62 0.58
C GLY A 38 -12.61 4.71 -0.40
N ASP A 39 -13.35 5.82 -0.41
CA ASP A 39 -13.02 7.01 -1.20
C ASP A 39 -12.20 7.99 -0.37
N ILE A 40 -10.96 8.24 -0.81
CA ILE A 40 -10.01 9.16 -0.17
C ILE A 40 -9.95 10.53 -0.87
N SER A 41 -10.87 10.81 -1.80
CA SER A 41 -10.95 12.08 -2.49
C SER A 41 -11.51 13.21 -1.61
N GLY A 42 -11.35 14.45 -2.06
CA GLY A 42 -11.82 15.65 -1.37
C GLY A 42 -10.75 16.35 -0.54
N THR A 43 -11.17 17.17 0.42
CA THR A 43 -10.30 18.10 1.16
C THR A 43 -10.09 17.70 2.62
N LYS A 44 -10.78 16.67 3.11
CA LYS A 44 -10.62 16.20 4.48
C LYS A 44 -9.26 15.51 4.64
N PRO A 45 -8.57 15.66 5.79
CA PRO A 45 -7.36 14.90 6.07
C PRO A 45 -7.61 13.39 5.98
N VAL A 46 -6.72 12.69 5.29
CA VAL A 46 -6.83 11.23 5.08
C VAL A 46 -6.11 10.50 6.22
N LEU A 47 -6.84 9.63 6.94
CA LEU A 47 -6.24 8.75 7.93
C LEU A 47 -5.24 7.80 7.23
N SER A 48 -4.00 7.79 7.69
CA SER A 48 -2.91 7.05 7.06
C SER A 48 -2.03 6.36 8.09
N ARG A 49 -1.44 5.24 7.68
CA ARG A 49 -0.41 4.51 8.44
C ARG A 49 0.77 4.22 7.52
N ILE A 50 1.98 4.54 7.97
CA ILE A 50 3.23 4.10 7.34
C ILE A 50 3.73 2.88 8.10
N HIS A 51 3.96 1.79 7.38
CA HIS A 51 4.43 0.53 7.93
C HIS A 51 5.70 0.13 7.17
N SER A 52 6.81 0.01 7.89
CA SER A 52 8.03 -0.57 7.33
C SER A 52 7.89 -2.08 7.36
N GLU A 53 8.18 -2.75 6.24
CA GLU A 53 8.08 -4.21 6.19
C GLU A 53 8.95 -4.87 7.26
N CYS A 54 8.40 -5.90 7.88
CA CYS A 54 9.11 -6.77 8.79
C CYS A 54 8.66 -8.20 8.52
N LEU A 55 9.41 -8.94 7.69
CA LEU A 55 9.01 -10.30 7.30
C LEU A 55 8.70 -11.20 8.50
N THR A 56 9.55 -11.16 9.52
CA THR A 56 9.42 -12.03 10.69
C THR A 56 8.18 -11.69 11.53
N GLY A 57 7.89 -10.40 11.72
CA GLY A 57 6.72 -9.96 12.49
C GLY A 57 5.41 -10.03 11.69
N ASP A 58 5.44 -9.59 10.43
CA ASP A 58 4.25 -9.45 9.59
C ASP A 58 3.70 -10.80 9.10
N ALA A 59 4.58 -11.80 8.93
CA ALA A 59 4.20 -13.08 8.31
C ALA A 59 4.63 -14.33 9.11
N LEU A 60 5.66 -14.25 9.96
CA LEU A 60 6.26 -15.43 10.60
C LEU A 60 6.09 -15.48 12.13
N PHE A 61 5.22 -14.64 12.70
CA PHE A 61 4.83 -14.66 14.12
C PHE A 61 5.99 -14.49 15.11
N SER A 62 6.99 -13.67 14.76
CA SER A 62 8.08 -13.26 15.65
C SER A 62 7.65 -12.31 16.78
#